data_AF-A0A9X8BRD4-F1
#
_entry.id   AF-A0A9X8BRD4-F1
#
_cell.length_a   1.000
_cell.length_b   1.000
_cell.length_c   1.000
_cell.angle_alpha   90.00
_cell.angle_beta   90.00
_cell.angle_gamma   90.00
#
_symmetry.space_group_name_H-M   'P 1'
#
loop_
_entity.id
_entity.type
_entity.pdbx_description
1 polymer ?
#
loop_
_entity_poly.entity_id
_entity_poly.type
_entity_poly.pdbx_seq_one_letter_code
_entity_poly.pdbx_strand_id
1 'polypeptide(L)' 'MSFKFYEKYPSLDISQVFCARIDPEIRLSSELLKSFYYLLWFPGYFGFNWDALNDCLCDFSWIDSKK' A
#
# COMPACT_ATOMS: atom_id res chain seq x y z
N MET A 1 2.76 3.62 -14.28
CA MET A 1 2.76 4.34 -12.99
C MET A 1 4.12 5.01 -12.82
N SER A 2 4.18 6.30 -12.46
CA SER A 2 5.47 7.00 -12.25
C SER A 2 5.78 7.00 -10.76
N PHE A 3 6.85 6.31 -10.36
CA PHE A 3 7.35 6.36 -9.00
C PHE A 3 8.28 7.56 -8.84
N LYS A 4 8.10 8.31 -7.76
CA LYS A 4 8.94 9.45 -7.39
C LYS A 4 9.61 9.17 -6.06
N PHE A 5 10.92 9.36 -6.01
CA PHE A 5 11.69 9.33 -4.77
C PHE A 5 11.83 10.75 -4.22
N TYR A 6 11.67 10.90 -2.92
CA TYR A 6 11.87 12.16 -2.20
C TYR A 6 12.80 11.91 -1.02
N GLU A 7 13.83 12.75 -0.86
CA GLU A 7 14.77 12.64 0.28
C GLU A 7 14.10 12.94 1.63
N LYS A 8 13.05 13.74 1.62
CA LYS A 8 12.25 14.11 2.79
C LYS A 8 10.78 13.84 2.51
N TYR A 9 10.00 13.64 3.57
CA TYR A 9 8.56 13.49 3.43
C TYR A 9 7.98 14.71 2.72
N PRO A 10 7.29 14.54 1.59
CA PRO A 10 6.64 15.65 0.92
C PRO A 10 5.52 16.19 1.82
N SER A 11 5.25 17.50 1.73
CA SER A 11 4.07 18.10 2.32
C SER A 11 2.84 17.53 1.61
N LEU A 12 2.18 16.54 2.24
CA LEU A 12 0.99 15.88 1.73
C LEU A 12 -0.24 16.46 2.43
N ASP A 13 -1.25 16.83 1.66
CA ASP A 13 -2.59 17.05 2.19
C ASP A 13 -3.22 15.68 2.48
N ILE A 14 -3.17 15.26 3.74
CA ILE A 14 -3.69 13.98 4.21
C ILE A 14 -5.20 13.82 4.01
N SER A 15 -5.94 14.91 3.77
CA SER A 15 -7.37 14.84 3.47
C SER A 15 -7.67 14.34 2.05
N GLN A 16 -6.66 14.38 1.16
CA GLN A 16 -6.80 14.03 -0.25
C GLN A 16 -6.01 12.78 -0.66
N VAL A 17 -5.30 12.14 0.27
CA VAL A 17 -4.45 10.99 -0.04
C VAL A 17 -4.76 9.79 0.86
N PHE A 18 -4.68 8.61 0.27
CA PHE A 18 -4.61 7.36 1.01
C PHE A 18 -3.15 6.95 1.16
N CYS A 19 -2.64 6.94 2.41
CA CYS A 19 -1.22 6.77 2.69
C CYS A 19 -0.98 5.63 3.67
N ALA A 20 -0.05 4.73 3.34
CA ALA A 20 0.49 3.72 4.24
C ALA A 20 1.94 4.06 4.62
N ARG A 21 2.26 3.94 5.90
CA ARG A 21 3.62 4.07 6.44
C ARG A 21 4.12 2.71 6.88
N ILE A 22 5.23 2.28 6.30
CA ILE A 22 5.81 0.97 6.57
C ILE A 22 6.94 1.12 7.57
N ASP A 23 7.08 0.14 8.46
CA ASP A 23 8.19 0.03 9.39
C ASP A 23 9.50 -0.19 8.61
N PRO A 24 10.51 0.70 8.74
CA PRO A 24 11.78 0.54 8.07
C PRO A 24 12.59 -0.68 8.57
N GLU A 25 12.25 -1.28 9.70
CA GLU A 25 12.94 -2.45 10.25
C GLU A 25 12.52 -3.77 9.61
N ILE A 26 11.49 -3.77 8.76
CA ILE A 26 11.08 -4.97 8.03
C ILE A 26 12.22 -5.45 7.11
N ARG A 27 12.52 -6.75 7.18
CA ARG A 27 13.55 -7.41 6.34
C ARG A 27 12.99 -8.53 5.48
N LEU A 28 11.79 -9.02 5.78
CA LEU A 28 11.17 -10.12 5.06
C LEU A 28 10.02 -9.63 4.17
N SER A 29 9.99 -10.13 2.93
CA SER A 29 8.92 -9.82 1.99
C SER A 29 7.54 -10.22 2.52
N SER A 30 7.44 -11.31 3.28
CA SER A 30 6.18 -11.76 3.89
C SER A 30 5.65 -10.79 4.94
N GLU A 31 6.52 -10.19 5.75
CA GLU A 31 6.18 -9.17 6.73
C GLU A 31 5.78 -7.86 6.05
N LEU A 32 6.49 -7.50 4.97
CA LEU A 32 6.18 -6.34 4.15
C LEU A 32 4.78 -6.46 3.51
N LEU A 33 4.49 -7.61 2.89
CA LEU A 33 3.20 -7.88 2.24
C LEU A 33 2.05 -7.90 3.25
N LYS A 34 2.28 -8.44 4.46
CA LYS A 34 1.31 -8.34 5.56
C LYS A 34 1.08 -6.89 6.01
N SER A 35 2.15 -6.09 6.09
CA SER A 35 2.04 -4.68 6.46
C SER A 35 1.21 -3.91 5.44
N PHE A 36 1.44 -4.14 4.14
CA PHE A 36 0.60 -3.58 3.09
C PHE A 36 -0.86 -3.98 3.21
N TYR A 37 -1.13 -5.27 3.44
CA TYR A 37 -2.50 -5.77 3.59
C TYR A 37 -3.29 -4.99 4.65
N TYR A 38 -2.72 -4.82 5.84
CA TYR A 38 -3.40 -4.11 6.93
C TYR A 38 -3.45 -2.59 6.71
N LEU A 39 -2.37 -1.97 6.22
CA LEU A 39 -2.28 -0.51 6.10
C LEU A 39 -3.05 0.05 4.91
N LEU A 40 -3.11 -0.70 3.80
CA LEU A 40 -3.83 -0.30 2.57
C LEU A 40 -5.23 -0.93 2.48
N TRP A 41 -5.67 -1.60 3.55
CA TRP A 41 -6.98 -2.24 3.65
C TRP A 41 -7.32 -3.16 2.49
N PHE A 42 -6.33 -3.92 2.02
CA PHE A 42 -6.50 -4.82 0.89
C PHE A 42 -7.65 -5.82 1.14
N PRO A 43 -8.28 -6.29 0.05
CA PRO A 43 -9.44 -7.17 0.14
C PRO A 43 -9.10 -8.51 0.81
N GLY A 44 -10.11 -9.16 1.39
CA GLY A 44 -9.93 -10.44 2.11
C GLY A 44 -9.38 -11.59 1.25
N TYR A 45 -9.45 -11.48 -0.08
CA TYR A 45 -8.88 -12.42 -1.04
C TYR A 45 -7.41 -12.12 -1.40
N PHE A 46 -6.73 -11.19 -0.72
CA PHE A 46 -5.34 -10.84 -1.01
C PHE A 46 -4.41 -12.05 -0.91
N GLY A 47 -3.66 -12.34 -1.97
CA GLY A 47 -2.86 -13.56 -2.13
C GLY A 47 -1.48 -13.57 -1.46
N PHE A 48 -1.09 -12.50 -0.74
CA PHE A 48 0.20 -12.37 -0.04
C PHE A 48 1.43 -12.69 -0.91
N ASN A 49 1.41 -12.22 -2.17
CA ASN A 49 2.52 -12.34 -3.10
C ASN A 49 2.66 -11.04 -3.93
N TRP A 50 3.72 -10.94 -4.74
CA TRP A 50 4.02 -9.74 -5.52
C TRP A 50 3.00 -9.48 -6.64
N ASP A 51 2.44 -10.53 -7.23
CA ASP A 51 1.42 -10.39 -8.28
C ASP A 51 0.14 -9.80 -7.69
N ALA A 52 -0.33 -10.32 -6.54
CA ALA A 52 -1.49 -9.78 -5.83
C ALA A 52 -1.29 -8.33 -5.37
N LEU A 53 -0.06 -7.95 -4.98
CA LEU A 53 0.27 -6.56 -4.66
C LEU A 53 0.16 -5.68 -5.91
N ASN A 54 0.72 -6.12 -7.03
CA ASN A 54 0.66 -5.40 -8.29
C ASN A 54 -0.79 -5.21 -8.76
N ASP A 55 -1.60 -6.27 -8.71
CA ASP A 55 -3.01 -6.24 -9.08
C ASP A 55 -3.78 -5.21 -8.25
N CYS A 56 -3.57 -5.21 -6.92
CA CYS A 56 -4.15 -4.20 -6.06
C CYS A 56 -3.69 -2.80 -6.50
N LEU A 57 -2.38 -2.53 -6.49
CA LEU A 57 -1.87 -1.18 -6.80
C LEU A 57 -2.24 -0.67 -8.21
N CYS A 58 -2.71 -1.51 -9.12
CA CYS A 58 -3.17 -1.08 -10.44
C CYS A 58 -4.70 -0.85 -10.54
N ASP A 59 -5.51 -1.51 -9.70
CA ASP A 59 -6.97 -1.53 -9.82
C ASP A 59 -7.67 -0.59 -8.82
N PHE A 60 -7.17 -0.45 -7.60
CA PHE A 60 -7.76 0.37 -6.51
C PHE A 60 -9.25 0.14 -6.17
N SER A 61 -9.91 -0.84 -6.80
CA SER A 61 -11.37 -1.08 -6.70
C SER A 61 -11.88 -1.34 -5.27
N TRP A 62 -11.04 -1.85 -4.37
CA TRP A 62 -11.42 -2.11 -2.97
C TRP A 62 -11.51 -0.85 -2.11
N ILE A 63 -10.90 0.26 -2.55
CA ILE A 63 -10.87 1.51 -1.78
C ILE A 63 -12.25 2.19 -1.80
N ASP A 64 -12.91 2.21 -2.96
CA ASP A 64 -14.25 2.79 -3.12
C ASP A 64 -15.33 1.98 -2.39
N SER A 65 -15.10 0.68 -2.21
CA SER A 65 -16.05 -0.23 -1.57
C SER A 65 -16.13 -0.08 -0.04
N LYS A 66 -15.33 0.82 0.57
CA LYS A 66 -15.29 1.07 2.03
C LYS A 66 -15.76 2.46 2.46
N LYS A 67 -16.58 3.14 1.65
CA LYS A 67 -17.32 4.34 2.09
C LYS A 67 -18.35 4.03 3.16
#